data_AF-A0A4Y9ZI84-F1
#
_entry.id   AF-A0A4Y9ZI84-F1
#
_cell.length_a   1.000
_cell.length_b   1.000
_cell.length_c   1.000
_cell.angle_alpha   90.00
_cell.angle_beta   90.00
_cell.angle_gamma   90.00
#
_symmetry.space_group_name_H-M   'P 1'
#
loop_
_entity.id
_entity.type
_entity.pdbx_description
1 polymer ?
#
loop_
_entity_poly.entity_id
_entity_poly.type
_entity_poly.pdbx_seq_one_letter_code
_entity_poly.pdbx_strand_id
1 'polypeptide(L)'
;MTLDVLSFIDAKGGNAEEIRESQRRRGHSVELVDEVIRMYGEWVKMDFEANRLSKESNAIQKQIGLKKKAKENADDLVAQKKALDAQVEAKRKETREYEIQMRQKASTIGNVVGKAVPISQTE
;
A
#
# COMPACT_ATOMS: atom_id res chain seq x y z
N MET A 1 9.01 -2.25 19.09
CA MET A 1 8.40 -1.32 18.12
C MET A 1 9.19 -1.44 16.84
N THR A 2 8.54 -1.85 15.75
CA THR A 2 9.12 -1.99 14.41
C THR A 2 9.08 -0.66 13.67
N LEU A 3 9.97 -0.44 12.71
CA LEU A 3 9.92 0.74 11.85
C LEU A 3 8.62 0.73 11.04
N ASP A 4 7.91 1.86 11.02
CA ASP A 4 6.78 2.07 10.13
C ASP A 4 7.25 2.07 8.68
N VAL A 5 6.40 1.54 7.78
CA VAL A 5 6.67 1.52 6.33
C VAL A 5 6.89 2.95 5.80
N LEU A 6 6.23 3.94 6.40
CA LEU A 6 6.38 5.35 6.03
C LEU A 6 7.79 5.89 6.33
N SER A 7 8.51 5.32 7.29
CA SER A 7 9.88 5.71 7.61
C SER A 7 10.86 5.41 6.48
N PHE A 8 10.50 4.48 5.60
CA PHE A 8 11.28 4.11 4.41
C PHE A 8 11.01 5.04 3.21
N ILE A 9 9.99 5.91 3.29
CA ILE A 9 9.54 6.72 2.16
C ILE A 9 9.91 8.18 2.41
N ASP A 10 10.95 8.66 1.72
CA ASP A 10 11.43 10.04 1.87
C ASP A 10 10.32 11.06 1.57
N ALA A 11 9.46 10.78 0.58
CA ALA A 11 8.32 11.63 0.21
C ALA A 11 7.24 11.75 1.32
N LYS A 12 7.26 10.88 2.33
CA LYS A 12 6.33 10.89 3.48
C LYS A 12 7.00 11.33 4.78
N GLY A 13 8.23 11.86 4.71
CA GLY A 13 9.01 12.28 5.88
C GLY A 13 9.87 11.17 6.49
N GLY A 14 10.03 10.04 5.79
CA GLY A 14 11.00 9.01 6.12
C GLY A 14 12.43 9.40 5.73
N ASN A 15 13.39 8.56 6.10
CA ASN A 15 14.80 8.67 5.68
C ASN A 15 15.31 7.28 5.26
N ALA A 16 15.12 6.93 4.00
CA ALA A 16 15.54 5.63 3.47
C ALA A 16 17.05 5.42 3.62
N GLU A 17 17.84 6.48 3.39
CA GLU A 17 19.29 6.47 3.50
C GLU A 17 19.78 6.12 4.91
N GLU A 18 19.14 6.69 5.94
CA GLU A 18 19.51 6.43 7.33
C GLU A 18 19.24 4.96 7.72
N ILE A 19 18.15 4.40 7.19
CA ILE A 19 17.81 2.99 7.40
C ILE A 19 18.79 2.07 6.65
N ARG A 20 19.18 2.42 5.41
CA ARG A 20 20.21 1.69 4.66
C ARG A 20 21.55 1.69 5.40
N GLU A 21 21.96 2.83 5.93
CA GLU A 21 23.21 2.94 6.71
C GLU A 21 23.14 2.10 7.99
N SER A 22 22.02 2.16 8.71
CA SER A 22 21.76 1.33 9.90
C SER A 22 21.84 -0.17 9.58
N GLN A 23 21.24 -0.62 8.47
CA GLN A 23 21.32 -2.02 8.02
C GLN A 23 22.74 -2.42 7.67
N ARG A 24 23.50 -1.56 6.97
CA ARG A 24 24.91 -1.80 6.65
C ARG A 24 25.76 -1.94 7.91
N ARG A 25 25.56 -1.07 8.92
CA ARG A 25 26.27 -1.14 10.21
C ARG A 25 26.01 -2.46 10.94
N ARG A 26 24.79 -3.01 10.81
CA ARG A 26 24.40 -4.32 11.36
C ARG A 26 24.87 -5.52 10.51
N GLY A 27 25.43 -5.29 9.32
CA GLY A 27 25.78 -6.36 8.38
C GLY A 27 24.56 -7.00 7.68
N HIS A 28 23.41 -6.33 7.69
CA HIS A 28 22.20 -6.79 6.97
C HIS A 28 22.16 -6.24 5.55
N SER A 29 21.38 -6.90 4.68
CA SER A 29 21.20 -6.44 3.31
C SER A 29 20.37 -5.15 3.25
N VAL A 30 20.91 -4.16 2.55
CA VAL A 30 20.22 -2.90 2.22
C VAL A 30 19.17 -3.09 1.13
N GLU A 31 19.23 -4.20 0.38
CA GLU A 31 18.29 -4.49 -0.70
C GLU A 31 16.85 -4.66 -0.19
N LEU A 32 16.70 -5.11 1.06
CA LEU A 32 15.39 -5.19 1.72
C LEU A 32 14.72 -3.82 1.83
N VAL A 33 15.49 -2.75 2.02
CA VAL A 33 14.97 -1.38 2.09
C VAL A 33 14.42 -0.97 0.72
N ASP A 34 15.19 -1.18 -0.34
CA ASP A 34 14.77 -0.90 -1.71
C ASP A 34 13.55 -1.74 -2.14
N GLU A 35 13.49 -2.99 -1.71
CA GLU A 35 12.34 -3.86 -1.96
C GLU A 35 11.07 -3.31 -1.29
N VAL A 36 11.14 -2.91 -0.01
CA VAL A 36 10.00 -2.31 0.71
C VAL A 36 9.55 -1.00 0.05
N ILE A 37 10.48 -0.15 -0.40
CA ILE A 37 10.16 1.09 -1.12
C ILE A 37 9.44 0.77 -2.44
N ARG A 38 9.92 -0.21 -3.20
CA ARG A 38 9.28 -0.64 -4.45
C ARG A 38 7.89 -1.19 -4.18
N MET A 39 7.75 -2.05 -3.17
CA MET A 39 6.46 -2.61 -2.77
C MET A 39 5.48 -1.51 -2.37
N TYR A 40 5.92 -0.52 -1.59
CA TYR A 40 5.06 0.61 -1.25
C TYR A 40 4.58 1.35 -2.51
N GLY A 41 5.45 1.56 -3.49
CA GLY A 41 5.07 2.16 -4.78
C GLY A 41 4.01 1.35 -5.54
N GLU A 42 4.10 0.03 -5.52
CA GLU A 42 3.07 -0.84 -6.11
C GLU A 42 1.77 -0.81 -5.32
N TRP A 43 1.84 -0.89 -3.99
CA TRP A 43 0.68 -0.79 -3.11
C TRP A 43 -0.09 0.52 -3.33
N VAL A 44 0.60 1.66 -3.48
CA VAL A 44 -0.01 2.95 -3.78
C VAL A 44 -0.77 2.92 -5.12
N LYS A 45 -0.21 2.27 -6.14
CA LYS A 45 -0.88 2.11 -7.44
C LYS A 45 -2.13 1.24 -7.31
N MET A 46 -2.03 0.11 -6.63
CA MET A 46 -3.14 -0.82 -6.42
C MET A 46 -4.27 -0.18 -5.60
N ASP A 47 -3.93 0.55 -4.53
CA ASP A 47 -4.90 1.30 -3.73
C ASP A 47 -5.57 2.41 -4.55
N PHE A 48 -4.81 3.12 -5.39
CA PHE A 48 -5.36 4.13 -6.29
C PHE A 48 -6.35 3.51 -7.30
N GLU A 49 -6.02 2.35 -7.89
CA GLU A 49 -6.91 1.63 -8.80
C GLU A 49 -8.19 1.17 -8.10
N ALA A 50 -8.07 0.58 -6.91
CA ALA A 50 -9.23 0.17 -6.11
C ALA A 50 -10.14 1.37 -5.76
N ASN A 51 -9.56 2.51 -5.42
CA ASN A 51 -10.29 3.74 -5.16
C ASN A 51 -10.92 4.32 -6.42
N ARG A 52 -10.27 4.23 -7.58
CA ARG A 52 -10.81 4.63 -8.87
C ARG A 52 -12.05 3.81 -9.24
N LEU A 53 -11.97 2.48 -9.13
CA LEU A 53 -13.10 1.57 -9.38
C LEU A 53 -14.26 1.83 -8.40
N SER A 54 -13.95 2.12 -7.13
CA SER A 54 -14.97 2.48 -6.14
C SER A 54 -15.68 3.78 -6.49
N LYS A 55 -14.95 4.80 -6.98
CA LYS A 55 -15.55 6.04 -7.47
C LYS A 55 -16.46 5.78 -8.67
N GLU A 56 -16.07 4.89 -9.58
CA GLU A 56 -16.87 4.51 -10.75
C GLU A 56 -18.17 3.79 -10.36
N SER A 57 -18.10 2.81 -9.45
CA SER A 57 -19.29 2.15 -8.90
C SER A 57 -20.26 3.15 -8.26
N ASN A 58 -19.73 4.10 -7.47
CA ASN A 58 -20.53 5.16 -6.86
C ASN A 58 -21.14 6.12 -7.89
N ALA A 59 -20.44 6.41 -8.99
CA ALA A 59 -20.96 7.21 -10.09
C ALA A 59 -22.13 6.50 -10.78
N ILE A 60 -22.00 5.20 -11.06
CA ILE A 60 -23.07 4.38 -11.62
C ILE A 60 -24.26 4.30 -10.65
N GLN A 61 -24.02 4.19 -9.35
CA GLN A 61 -25.08 4.22 -8.35
C GLN A 61 -25.91 5.52 -8.40
N LYS A 62 -25.25 6.67 -8.60
CA LYS A 62 -25.95 7.94 -8.81
C LYS A 62 -26.79 7.92 -10.09
N GLN A 63 -26.25 7.39 -11.19
CA GLN A 63 -26.98 7.25 -12.45
C GLN A 63 -28.21 6.32 -12.31
N ILE A 64 -28.09 5.20 -11.59
CA ILE A 64 -29.21 4.32 -11.25
C ILE A 64 -30.29 5.09 -10.50
N GLY A 65 -29.91 5.90 -9.51
CA GLY A 65 -30.84 6.73 -8.75
C GLY A 65 -31.60 7.72 -9.63
N LEU A 66 -30.91 8.37 -10.59
CA LEU A 66 -31.53 9.27 -11.55
C LEU A 66 -32.50 8.55 -12.49
N LYS A 67 -32.11 7.41 -13.06
CA LYS A 67 -32.97 6.60 -13.95
C LYS A 67 -34.21 6.08 -13.22
N LYS A 68 -34.05 5.53 -12.01
CA LYS A 68 -35.18 5.08 -11.19
C LYS A 68 -36.13 6.23 -10.85
N LYS A 69 -35.62 7.43 -10.57
CA LYS A 69 -36.44 8.63 -10.36
C LYS A 69 -37.19 9.06 -11.62
N ALA A 70 -36.57 8.89 -12.79
CA ALA A 70 -37.20 9.12 -14.09
C ALA A 70 -38.14 7.99 -14.56
N LYS A 71 -38.33 6.93 -13.74
CA LYS A 71 -39.09 5.71 -14.08
C LYS A 71 -38.55 4.96 -15.32
N GLU A 72 -37.26 5.14 -15.62
CA GLU A 72 -36.56 4.41 -16.67
C GLU A 72 -36.00 3.07 -16.13
N ASN A 73 -35.82 2.10 -17.03
CA ASN A 73 -35.14 0.86 -16.68
C ASN A 73 -33.65 1.13 -16.39
N ALA A 74 -33.14 0.53 -15.30
CA ALA A 74 -31.76 0.69 -14.85
C ALA A 74 -31.07 -0.67 -14.59
N ASP A 75 -31.64 -1.78 -15.07
CA ASP A 75 -31.14 -3.12 -14.80
C ASP A 75 -29.72 -3.33 -15.36
N ASP A 76 -29.42 -2.78 -16.54
CA ASP A 76 -28.07 -2.79 -17.12
C ASP A 76 -27.03 -2.12 -16.22
N LEU A 77 -27.38 -0.95 -15.66
CA LEU A 77 -26.49 -0.22 -14.75
C LEU A 77 -26.33 -0.94 -13.42
N VAL A 78 -27.39 -1.61 -12.93
CA VAL A 78 -27.33 -2.43 -11.70
C VAL A 78 -26.39 -3.62 -11.90
N ALA A 79 -26.45 -4.28 -13.07
CA ALA A 79 -25.55 -5.37 -13.42
C ALA A 79 -24.09 -4.89 -13.52
N GLN A 80 -23.85 -3.75 -14.19
CA GLN A 80 -22.52 -3.14 -14.27
C GLN A 80 -21.96 -2.75 -12.89
N LYS A 81 -22.79 -2.15 -12.03
CA LYS A 81 -22.41 -1.81 -10.65
C LYS A 81 -21.99 -3.07 -9.89
N LYS A 82 -22.75 -4.15 -9.98
CA LYS A 82 -22.44 -5.41 -9.29
C LYS A 82 -21.11 -6.01 -9.76
N ALA A 83 -20.81 -5.92 -11.05
CA ALA A 83 -19.52 -6.36 -11.61
C ALA A 83 -18.36 -5.48 -11.12
N LEU A 84 -18.54 -4.17 -11.03
CA LEU A 84 -17.53 -3.25 -10.50
C LEU A 84 -17.33 -3.42 -9.00
N ASP A 85 -18.38 -3.59 -8.21
CA ASP A 85 -18.28 -3.84 -6.76
C ASP A 85 -17.49 -5.13 -6.48
N ALA A 86 -17.71 -6.20 -7.27
CA ALA A 86 -16.93 -7.43 -7.16
C ALA A 86 -15.44 -7.20 -7.48
N GLN A 87 -15.13 -6.40 -8.52
CA GLN A 87 -13.75 -6.04 -8.87
C GLN A 87 -13.09 -5.17 -7.78
N VAL A 88 -13.82 -4.20 -7.22
CA VAL A 88 -13.34 -3.37 -6.11
C VAL A 88 -13.01 -4.24 -4.91
N GLU A 89 -13.86 -5.19 -4.55
CA GLU A 89 -13.63 -6.06 -3.41
C GLU A 89 -12.44 -7.00 -3.65
N ALA A 90 -12.32 -7.58 -4.84
CA ALA A 90 -11.16 -8.38 -5.22
C ALA A 90 -9.86 -7.57 -5.14
N LYS A 91 -9.83 -6.37 -5.72
CA LYS A 91 -8.66 -5.49 -5.68
C LYS A 91 -8.32 -5.02 -4.27
N ARG A 92 -9.31 -4.71 -3.43
CA ARG A 92 -9.08 -4.35 -2.02
C ARG A 92 -8.50 -5.51 -1.22
N LYS A 93 -8.91 -6.76 -1.49
CA LYS A 93 -8.29 -7.94 -0.87
C LYS A 93 -6.84 -8.08 -1.30
N GLU A 94 -6.58 -8.01 -2.60
CA GLU A 94 -5.23 -8.06 -3.17
C GLU A 94 -4.31 -6.98 -2.57
N THR A 95 -4.77 -5.73 -2.52
CA THR A 95 -4.05 -4.60 -1.90
C THR A 95 -3.79 -4.84 -0.41
N ARG A 96 -4.74 -5.42 0.32
CA ARG A 96 -4.59 -5.70 1.75
C ARG A 96 -3.60 -6.83 2.02
N GLU A 97 -3.64 -7.90 1.23
CA GLU A 97 -2.66 -8.99 1.31
C GLU A 97 -1.26 -8.47 0.97
N TYR A 98 -1.14 -7.64 -0.06
CA TYR A 98 0.10 -6.98 -0.43
C TYR A 98 0.62 -6.06 0.68
N GLU A 99 -0.26 -5.29 1.33
CA GLU A 99 0.11 -4.46 2.48
C GLU A 99 0.67 -5.31 3.64
N ILE A 100 0.05 -6.44 3.93
CA ILE A 100 0.51 -7.36 4.99
C ILE A 100 1.90 -7.89 4.65
N GLN A 101 2.14 -8.33 3.40
CA GLN A 101 3.45 -8.80 2.97
C GLN A 101 4.52 -7.71 3.06
N MET A 102 4.18 -6.49 2.63
CA MET A 102 5.07 -5.34 2.75
C MET A 102 5.39 -5.03 4.22
N ARG A 103 4.40 -5.02 5.11
CA ARG A 103 4.60 -4.81 6.56
C ARG A 103 5.44 -5.92 7.19
N GLN A 104 5.24 -7.17 6.77
CA GLN A 104 6.06 -8.30 7.24
C GLN A 104 7.53 -8.11 6.84
N LYS A 105 7.80 -7.73 5.58
CA LYS A 105 9.16 -7.39 5.13
C LYS A 105 9.73 -6.20 5.87
N ALA A 106 8.97 -5.11 6.04
CA ALA A 106 9.42 -3.96 6.83
C ALA A 106 9.72 -4.34 8.30
N SER A 107 8.94 -5.26 8.88
CA SER A 107 9.19 -5.78 10.24
C SER A 107 10.48 -6.60 10.35
N THR A 108 11.01 -7.15 9.26
CA THR A 108 12.33 -7.80 9.28
C THR A 108 13.48 -6.79 9.39
N ILE A 109 13.22 -5.53 9.05
CA ILE A 109 14.21 -4.46 9.12
C ILE A 109 14.22 -3.90 10.54
N GLY A 110 15.38 -4.02 11.19
CA GLY A 110 15.56 -3.55 12.57
C GLY A 110 15.53 -2.02 12.67
N ASN A 111 15.23 -1.49 13.85
CA ASN A 111 15.24 -0.05 14.12
C ASN A 111 16.57 0.63 13.75
N VAL A 112 16.52 1.93 13.46
CA VAL A 112 17.71 2.73 13.18
C VAL A 112 18.68 2.69 14.36
N VAL A 113 19.96 2.39 14.11
CA VAL A 113 21.02 2.40 15.12
C VAL A 113 21.40 3.85 15.43
N GLY A 114 21.33 4.23 16.71
CA GLY A 114 21.74 5.57 17.17
C GLY A 114 23.23 5.84 16.96
N LYS A 115 23.60 7.10 16.73
CA LYS A 115 24.99 7.53 16.45
C LYS A 115 26.01 7.20 17.56
N ALA A 116 25.55 6.95 18.79
CA ALA A 116 26.40 6.64 19.94
C ALA A 116 26.70 5.14 20.11
N VAL A 117 26.15 4.27 19.27
CA VAL A 117 26.33 2.82 19.40
C VAL A 117 27.64 2.42 18.72
N PRO A 118 28.62 1.84 19.45
CA PRO A 118 29.86 1.36 18.85
C PRO A 118 29.57 0.20 17.89
N ILE A 119 30.17 0.27 16.70
CA ILE A 119 30.05 -0.77 15.67
C ILE A 119 31.14 -1.81 15.97
N SER A 120 30.81 -2.85 16.73
CA SER A 120 31.66 -4.03 16.89
C SER A 120 31.12 -5.17 16.03
N GLN A 121 31.92 -5.65 15.08
CA GLN A 121 31.65 -6.83 14.23
C GLN A 121 32.50 -8.05 14.63
N THR A 122 33.15 -8.01 15.78
CA THR A 122 34.10 -9.03 16.25
C THR A 122 33.85 -9.35 17.72
N GLU A 123 33.47 -10.59 18.01
CA GLU A 123 33.94 -11.35 19.18
C GLU A 123 35.12 -12.22 18.76
#